data_AF-A0A3A9KF52-F1
#
_entry.id   AF-A0A3A9KF52-F1
#
_cell.length_a   1.000
_cell.length_b   1.000
_cell.length_c   1.000
_cell.angle_alpha   90.00
_cell.angle_beta   90.00
_cell.angle_gamma   90.00
#
_symmetry.space_group_name_H-M   'P 1'
#
loop_
_entity.id
_entity.type
_entity.pdbx_description
1 polymer ?
#
loop_
_entity_poly.entity_id
_entity_poly.type
_entity_poly.pdbx_seq_one_letter_code
_entity_poly.pdbx_strand_id
1 'polypeptide(L)'
;MLDFLGLHTAPIAEVVPTELPYIEARRINEDYIFRLQDDTLLHLEYQSTLALDITLKTIETIKKMKNRQSEIDQLIATVIILADKLLDEQTIEKLWEEFKMLNVFKYAEERGKKEGFQEGIEEGIEKGIEKGMVETIIKQLCKKLGDLPQEYKERIIGQDKATLEMLAENIFDIFSLNDLDRFLKN
;
A
#
# COMPACT_ATOMS: atom_id res chain seq x y z
N MET A 1 -7.87 41.63 9.70
CA MET A 1 -8.63 40.41 10.11
C MET A 1 -8.52 39.32 9.04
N LEU A 2 -8.62 39.65 7.75
CA LEU A 2 -8.46 38.68 6.65
C LEU A 2 -7.01 38.23 6.38
N ASP A 3 -6.00 39.07 6.67
CA ASP A 3 -4.58 38.66 6.53
C ASP A 3 -4.20 37.46 7.42
N PHE A 4 -4.88 37.29 8.57
CA PHE A 4 -4.71 36.12 9.43
C PHE A 4 -5.11 34.83 8.71
N LEU A 5 -6.05 34.91 7.76
CA LEU A 5 -6.48 33.81 6.90
C LEU A 5 -5.61 33.69 5.62
N GLY A 6 -4.55 34.49 5.48
CA GLY A 6 -3.67 34.49 4.29
C GLY A 6 -4.28 35.16 3.05
N LEU A 7 -5.39 35.89 3.20
CA LEU A 7 -6.05 36.58 2.10
C LEU A 7 -5.58 38.03 1.99
N HIS A 8 -4.87 38.33 0.90
CA HIS A 8 -4.40 39.68 0.57
C HIS A 8 -5.40 40.40 -0.31
N THR A 9 -6.52 40.83 0.28
CA THR A 9 -7.59 41.54 -0.42
C THR A 9 -7.79 42.93 0.17
N ALA A 10 -8.47 43.81 -0.58
CA ALA A 10 -8.92 45.09 -0.03
C ALA A 10 -9.84 44.87 1.21
N PRO A 11 -9.94 45.86 2.11
CA PRO A 11 -10.76 45.70 3.32
C PRO A 11 -12.23 45.48 2.97
N ILE A 12 -12.95 44.71 3.81
CA ILE A 12 -14.40 44.49 3.67
C ILE A 12 -15.12 45.82 3.87
N ALA A 13 -15.95 46.21 2.89
CA ALA A 13 -16.83 47.37 2.96
C ALA A 13 -18.19 46.98 3.56
N GLU A 14 -18.81 45.90 3.08
CA GLU A 14 -20.11 45.41 3.57
C GLU A 14 -20.32 43.92 3.28
N VAL A 15 -21.26 43.31 4.01
CA VAL A 15 -21.77 41.96 3.73
C VAL A 15 -22.96 42.07 2.79
N VAL A 16 -22.96 41.29 1.72
CA VAL A 16 -24.03 41.29 0.71
C VAL A 16 -24.87 40.01 0.87
N PRO A 17 -26.22 40.09 0.85
CA PRO A 17 -27.06 38.90 0.94
C PRO A 17 -26.85 37.97 -0.27
N THR A 18 -26.81 36.67 0.00
CA THR A 18 -26.55 35.62 -1.00
C THR A 18 -27.81 35.15 -1.74
N GLU A 19 -29.00 35.64 -1.37
CA GLU A 19 -30.28 35.30 -2.01
C GLU A 19 -31.15 36.53 -2.30
N LEU A 20 -32.03 36.42 -3.32
CA LEU A 20 -33.13 37.37 -3.55
C LEU A 20 -34.28 37.06 -2.56
N PRO A 21 -34.95 38.07 -1.99
CA PRO A 21 -35.90 37.87 -0.90
C PRO A 21 -37.23 37.35 -1.44
N TYR A 22 -37.34 36.06 -1.72
CA TYR A 22 -38.64 35.40 -1.85
C TYR A 22 -38.51 33.93 -1.47
N ILE A 23 -39.14 33.58 -0.34
CA ILE A 23 -39.32 32.26 0.25
C ILE A 23 -38.23 31.87 1.26
N GLU A 24 -38.54 32.05 2.55
CA GLU A 24 -37.82 31.47 3.69
C GLU A 24 -37.95 29.94 3.67
N ALA A 25 -37.18 29.28 2.81
CA ALA A 25 -36.85 27.87 3.00
C ALA A 25 -35.65 27.83 3.95
N ARG A 26 -35.91 27.50 5.22
CA ARG A 26 -34.95 27.24 6.28
C ARG A 26 -33.68 26.53 5.75
N ARG A 27 -32.64 27.30 5.45
CA ARG A 27 -31.30 26.79 5.13
C ARG A 27 -30.28 27.41 6.08
N ILE A 28 -29.38 26.57 6.55
CA ILE A 28 -28.17 26.96 7.24
C ILE A 28 -27.17 27.21 6.10
N ASN A 29 -27.01 28.45 5.63
CA ASN A 29 -26.02 28.76 4.59
C ASN A 29 -24.66 29.00 5.25
N GLU A 30 -23.61 28.35 4.73
CA GLU A 30 -22.22 28.50 5.16
C GLU A 30 -21.40 29.34 4.16
N ASP A 31 -22.08 30.03 3.22
CA ASP A 31 -21.46 30.85 2.17
C ASP A 31 -21.67 32.35 2.46
N TYR A 32 -20.60 33.15 2.34
CA TYR A 32 -20.61 34.60 2.58
C TYR A 32 -20.07 35.37 1.36
N ILE A 33 -20.82 36.37 0.89
CA ILE A 33 -20.35 37.34 -0.09
C ILE A 33 -20.06 38.68 0.61
N PHE A 34 -18.86 39.21 0.42
CA PHE A 34 -18.44 40.52 0.91
C PHE A 34 -18.13 41.44 -0.27
N ARG A 35 -18.61 42.68 -0.23
CA ARG A 35 -18.08 43.73 -1.09
C ARG A 35 -16.87 44.35 -0.42
N LEU A 36 -15.78 44.47 -1.17
CA LEU A 36 -14.54 45.08 -0.72
C LEU A 36 -14.54 46.59 -1.03
N GLN A 37 -13.66 47.34 -0.38
CA GLN A 37 -13.57 48.79 -0.54
C GLN A 37 -13.13 49.26 -1.95
N ASP A 38 -12.57 48.36 -2.75
CA ASP A 38 -12.22 48.60 -4.15
C ASP A 38 -13.34 48.19 -5.13
N ASP A 39 -14.56 48.00 -4.61
CA ASP A 39 -15.77 47.55 -5.31
C ASP A 39 -15.67 46.15 -5.96
N THR A 40 -14.70 45.33 -5.56
CA THR A 40 -14.67 43.91 -5.90
C THR A 40 -15.49 43.06 -4.91
N LEU A 41 -15.84 41.83 -5.30
CA LEU A 41 -16.58 40.90 -4.47
C LEU A 41 -15.67 39.75 -4.02
N LEU A 42 -15.66 39.46 -2.71
CA LEU A 42 -15.04 38.28 -2.12
C LEU A 42 -16.14 37.27 -1.79
N HIS A 43 -16.09 36.10 -2.42
CA HIS A 43 -16.96 34.97 -2.10
C HIS A 43 -16.20 33.97 -1.24
N LEU A 44 -16.73 33.65 -0.06
CA LEU A 44 -16.23 32.60 0.81
C LEU A 44 -17.29 31.48 0.86
N GLU A 45 -16.98 30.35 0.26
CA GLU A 45 -17.79 29.13 0.38
C GLU A 45 -17.16 28.24 1.46
N TYR A 46 -17.92 27.87 2.48
CA TYR A 46 -17.45 26.89 3.46
C TYR A 46 -17.79 25.50 2.93
N GLN A 47 -16.83 24.88 2.25
CA GLN A 47 -16.96 23.51 1.81
C GLN A 47 -16.73 22.56 2.99
N SER A 48 -17.72 22.45 3.87
CA SER A 48 -17.89 21.24 4.67
C SER A 48 -17.98 20.08 3.66
N THR A 49 -17.00 19.17 3.59
CA THR A 49 -17.16 17.94 2.82
C THR A 49 -18.27 17.13 3.49
N LEU A 50 -19.53 17.44 3.19
CA LEU A 50 -20.74 16.80 3.72
C LEU A 50 -20.62 15.28 3.67
N ALA A 51 -19.93 14.76 2.65
CA ALA A 51 -19.59 13.36 2.48
C ALA A 51 -18.69 12.79 3.60
N LEU A 52 -17.69 13.53 4.12
CA LEU A 52 -16.84 13.09 5.24
C LEU A 52 -17.66 12.96 6.53
N ASP A 53 -18.45 13.98 6.89
CA ASP A 53 -19.26 13.96 8.11
C ASP A 53 -20.32 12.85 8.07
N ILE A 54 -20.97 12.67 6.90
CA ILE A 54 -21.88 11.54 6.67
C ILE A 54 -21.15 10.19 6.82
N THR A 55 -19.94 10.07 6.26
CA THR A 55 -19.15 8.83 6.34
C THR A 55 -18.78 8.50 7.78
N LEU A 56 -18.34 9.49 8.56
CA LEU A 56 -18.01 9.32 9.98
C LEU A 56 -19.23 8.92 10.81
N LYS A 57 -20.38 9.59 10.64
CA LYS A 57 -21.63 9.24 11.31
C LYS A 57 -22.10 7.83 10.95
N THR A 58 -21.90 7.42 9.69
CA THR A 58 -22.22 6.08 9.22
C THR A 58 -21.33 5.04 9.90
N ILE A 59 -20.01 5.27 9.95
CA ILE A 59 -19.06 4.42 10.67
C ILE A 59 -19.43 4.29 12.16
N GLU A 60 -19.76 5.39 12.83
CA GLU A 60 -20.16 5.36 14.24
C GLU A 60 -21.46 4.58 14.46
N THR A 61 -22.41 4.69 13.53
CA THR A 61 -23.65 3.91 13.56
C THR A 61 -23.36 2.42 13.43
N ILE A 62 -22.49 2.04 12.46
CA ILE A 62 -22.06 0.66 12.26
C ILE A 62 -21.43 0.08 13.53
N LYS A 63 -20.57 0.84 14.23
CA LYS A 63 -19.94 0.41 15.49
C LYS A 63 -20.94 0.06 16.59
N LYS A 64 -22.13 0.67 16.58
CA LYS A 64 -23.18 0.48 17.60
C LYS A 64 -24.23 -0.55 17.20
N MET A 65 -24.20 -1.05 15.95
CA MET A 65 -25.16 -2.04 15.47
C MET A 65 -24.97 -3.39 16.16
N LYS A 66 -26.07 -4.05 16.50
CA LYS A 66 -26.10 -5.42 17.03
C LYS A 66 -26.70 -6.38 16.00
N ASN A 67 -26.13 -6.36 14.80
CA ASN A 67 -26.54 -7.18 13.66
C ASN A 67 -25.64 -8.41 13.51
N ARG A 68 -25.94 -9.27 12.53
CA ARG A 68 -25.00 -10.35 12.16
C ARG A 68 -23.72 -9.71 11.61
N GLN A 69 -22.57 -10.27 11.97
CA GLN A 69 -21.27 -9.75 11.51
C GLN A 69 -21.21 -9.62 9.99
N SER A 70 -21.75 -10.57 9.24
CA SER A 70 -21.80 -10.53 7.77
C SER A 70 -22.56 -9.33 7.20
N GLU A 71 -23.62 -8.85 7.86
CA GLU A 71 -24.39 -7.68 7.42
C GLU A 71 -23.61 -6.39 7.69
N ILE A 72 -22.93 -6.33 8.83
CA ILE A 72 -22.02 -5.25 9.20
C ILE A 72 -20.88 -5.18 8.18
N ASP A 73 -20.26 -6.31 7.84
CA ASP A 73 -19.16 -6.38 6.87
C ASP A 73 -19.58 -5.87 5.47
N GLN A 74 -20.80 -6.22 5.01
CA GLN A 74 -21.35 -5.72 3.73
C GLN A 74 -21.58 -4.21 3.73
N LEU A 75 -22.12 -3.67 4.83
CA LEU A 75 -22.37 -2.24 4.96
C LEU A 75 -21.06 -1.46 4.98
N ILE A 76 -20.08 -1.94 5.74
CA ILE A 76 -18.74 -1.36 5.77
C ILE A 76 -18.10 -1.38 4.38
N ALA A 77 -18.14 -2.50 3.66
CA ALA A 77 -17.59 -2.59 2.30
C ALA A 77 -18.25 -1.57 1.36
N THR A 78 -19.56 -1.39 1.48
CA THR A 78 -20.31 -0.37 0.73
C THR A 78 -19.83 1.03 1.07
N VAL A 79 -19.64 1.34 2.36
CA VAL A 79 -19.13 2.66 2.81
C VAL A 79 -17.73 2.93 2.29
N ILE A 80 -16.83 1.94 2.32
CA ILE A 80 -15.46 2.12 1.79
C ILE A 80 -15.48 2.36 0.28
N ILE A 81 -16.25 1.57 -0.49
CA ILE A 81 -16.36 1.75 -1.94
C ILE A 81 -16.94 3.14 -2.28
N LEU A 82 -17.93 3.60 -1.52
CA LEU A 82 -18.49 4.93 -1.70
C LEU A 82 -17.50 6.03 -1.30
N ALA A 83 -16.78 5.86 -0.19
CA ALA A 83 -15.76 6.78 0.27
C ALA A 83 -14.63 6.93 -0.78
N ASP A 84 -14.13 5.82 -1.30
CA ASP A 84 -13.11 5.79 -2.37
C ASP A 84 -13.57 6.53 -3.63
N LYS A 85 -14.84 6.40 -4.01
CA LYS A 85 -15.40 7.07 -5.20
C LYS A 85 -15.76 8.54 -5.00
N LEU A 86 -16.04 8.97 -3.78
CA LEU A 86 -16.67 10.26 -3.50
C LEU A 86 -15.76 11.22 -2.73
N LEU A 87 -14.70 10.73 -2.11
CA LEU A 87 -13.79 11.52 -1.28
C LEU A 87 -12.43 11.63 -1.95
N ASP A 88 -11.75 12.75 -1.70
CA ASP A 88 -10.36 12.93 -2.12
C ASP A 88 -9.41 12.11 -1.22
N GLU A 89 -8.19 11.90 -1.72
CA GLU A 89 -7.16 11.11 -1.06
C GLU A 89 -6.83 11.60 0.36
N GLN A 90 -6.75 12.93 0.58
CA GLN A 90 -6.46 13.49 1.90
C GLN A 90 -7.59 13.21 2.90
N THR A 91 -8.83 13.19 2.42
CA THR A 91 -10.01 12.85 3.21
C THR A 91 -10.08 11.35 3.53
N ILE A 92 -9.73 10.49 2.57
CA ILE A 92 -9.63 9.04 2.79
C ILE A 92 -8.57 8.71 3.85
N GLU A 93 -7.43 9.41 3.82
CA GLU A 93 -6.35 9.24 4.80
C GLU A 93 -6.82 9.54 6.23
N LYS A 94 -7.64 10.58 6.43
CA LYS A 94 -8.24 10.89 7.73
C LYS A 94 -9.21 9.81 8.23
N LEU A 95 -9.92 9.15 7.31
CA LEU A 95 -10.86 8.06 7.63
C LEU A 95 -10.16 6.72 7.91
N TRP A 96 -8.88 6.60 7.57
CA TRP A 96 -8.14 5.35 7.63
C TRP A 96 -8.13 4.72 9.03
N GLU A 97 -7.91 5.53 10.07
CA GLU A 97 -7.91 5.06 11.46
C GLU A 97 -9.28 4.54 11.90
N GLU A 98 -10.35 5.16 11.41
CA GLU A 98 -11.73 4.73 11.70
C GLU A 98 -12.04 3.38 11.03
N PHE A 99 -11.59 3.19 9.79
CA PHE A 99 -11.75 1.91 9.08
C PHE A 99 -10.94 0.79 9.73
N LYS A 100 -9.70 1.03 10.20
CA LYS A 100 -8.92 0.01 10.91
C LYS A 100 -9.66 -0.58 12.11
N MET A 101 -10.35 0.27 12.88
CA MET A 101 -11.09 -0.16 14.08
C MET A 101 -12.33 -1.02 13.77
N LEU A 102 -12.79 -1.04 12.52
CA LEU A 102 -13.97 -1.80 12.10
C LEU A 102 -13.64 -3.25 11.71
N ASN A 103 -12.41 -3.73 11.87
CA ASN A 103 -11.95 -5.07 11.47
C ASN A 103 -12.23 -5.40 9.98
N VAL A 104 -12.41 -4.38 9.14
CA VAL A 104 -12.83 -4.54 7.73
C VAL A 104 -11.80 -5.32 6.92
N PHE A 105 -10.54 -5.11 7.26
CA PHE A 105 -9.43 -5.76 6.61
C PHE A 105 -9.26 -7.20 7.03
N LYS A 106 -10.12 -7.79 7.89
CA LYS A 106 -9.97 -9.18 8.31
C LYS A 106 -9.90 -10.14 7.13
N TYR A 107 -10.77 -9.96 6.13
CA TYR A 107 -10.72 -10.78 4.91
C TYR A 107 -9.41 -10.55 4.13
N ALA A 108 -8.99 -9.29 3.97
CA ALA A 108 -7.75 -8.94 3.29
C ALA A 108 -6.50 -9.46 4.03
N GLU A 109 -6.51 -9.41 5.36
CA GLU A 109 -5.46 -9.94 6.24
C GLU A 109 -5.40 -11.46 6.17
N GLU A 110 -6.54 -12.15 6.23
CA GLU A 110 -6.61 -13.60 6.04
C GLU A 110 -6.10 -14.02 4.66
N ARG A 111 -6.44 -13.27 3.62
CA ARG A 111 -5.94 -13.52 2.26
C ARG A 111 -4.44 -13.27 2.16
N GLY A 112 -3.98 -12.11 2.63
CA GLY A 112 -2.56 -11.74 2.61
C GLY A 112 -1.69 -12.71 3.43
N LYS A 113 -2.19 -13.23 4.57
CA LYS A 113 -1.52 -14.28 5.33
C LYS A 113 -1.41 -15.59 4.54
N LYS A 114 -2.47 -16.00 3.84
CA LYS A 114 -2.46 -17.21 3.01
C LYS A 114 -1.50 -17.08 1.83
N GLU A 115 -1.57 -15.96 1.12
CA GLU A 115 -0.71 -15.65 -0.03
C GLU A 115 0.75 -15.57 0.40
N GLY A 116 1.07 -14.79 1.44
CA GLY A 116 2.42 -14.67 1.96
C GLY A 116 2.99 -15.98 2.54
N PHE A 117 2.14 -16.84 3.11
CA PHE A 117 2.58 -18.18 3.56
C PHE A 117 2.93 -19.08 2.36
N GLN A 118 2.12 -19.05 1.30
CA GLN A 118 2.36 -19.82 0.09
C GLN A 118 3.65 -19.35 -0.60
N GLU A 119 3.82 -18.04 -0.81
CA GLU A 119 5.04 -17.45 -1.37
C GLU A 119 6.27 -17.79 -0.53
N GLY A 120 6.15 -17.71 0.81
CA GLY A 120 7.25 -18.06 1.71
C GLY A 120 7.65 -19.54 1.66
N ILE A 121 6.69 -20.45 1.45
CA ILE A 121 6.99 -21.87 1.22
C ILE A 121 7.73 -22.04 -0.11
N GLU A 122 7.23 -21.43 -1.19
CA GLU A 122 7.81 -21.55 -2.53
C GLU A 122 9.25 -21.02 -2.55
N GLU A 123 9.48 -19.82 -2.03
CA GLU A 123 10.82 -19.22 -1.91
C GLU A 123 11.73 -20.04 -0.99
N GLY A 124 11.19 -20.58 0.11
CA GLY A 124 11.92 -21.43 1.04
C GLY A 124 12.37 -22.75 0.40
N ILE A 125 11.50 -23.39 -0.38
CA ILE A 125 11.81 -24.61 -1.13
C ILE A 125 12.86 -24.32 -2.19
N GLU A 126 12.71 -23.25 -2.97
CA GLU A 126 13.66 -22.89 -4.03
C GLU A 126 15.06 -22.63 -3.47
N LYS A 127 15.18 -21.80 -2.43
CA LYS A 127 16.45 -21.55 -1.73
C LYS A 127 17.03 -22.81 -1.11
N GLY A 128 16.18 -23.69 -0.60
CA GLY A 128 16.59 -24.98 -0.03
C GLY A 128 17.18 -25.92 -1.08
N ILE A 129 16.55 -26.02 -2.24
CA ILE A 129 17.02 -26.81 -3.38
C ILE A 129 18.36 -26.27 -3.89
N GLU A 130 18.47 -24.95 -4.08
CA GLU A 130 19.69 -24.31 -4.56
C GLU A 130 20.87 -24.54 -3.60
N LYS A 131 20.68 -24.31 -2.29
CA LYS A 131 21.70 -24.59 -1.28
C LYS A 131 22.10 -26.07 -1.26
N GLY A 132 21.12 -26.97 -1.32
CA GLY A 132 21.36 -28.42 -1.35
C GLY A 132 22.15 -28.84 -2.58
N MET A 133 21.89 -28.23 -3.73
CA MET A 133 22.62 -28.44 -4.97
C MET A 133 24.08 -28.01 -4.86
N VAL A 134 24.33 -26.77 -4.40
CA VAL A 134 25.69 -26.24 -4.19
C VAL A 134 26.49 -27.14 -3.24
N GLU A 135 25.90 -27.49 -2.09
CA GLU A 135 26.55 -28.39 -1.12
C GLU A 135 26.88 -29.75 -1.74
N THR A 136 25.97 -30.30 -2.53
CA THR A 136 26.16 -31.61 -3.18
C THR A 136 27.29 -31.55 -4.20
N ILE A 137 27.30 -30.52 -5.05
CA ILE A 137 28.35 -30.27 -6.03
C ILE A 137 29.72 -30.21 -5.34
N ILE A 138 29.85 -29.38 -4.30
CA ILE A 138 31.12 -29.23 -3.56
C ILE A 138 31.54 -30.57 -2.94
N LYS A 139 30.63 -31.29 -2.29
CA LYS A 139 30.93 -32.60 -1.68
C LYS A 139 31.41 -33.62 -2.73
N GLN A 140 30.77 -33.67 -3.89
CA GLN A 140 31.14 -34.60 -4.95
C GLN A 140 32.48 -34.24 -5.59
N LEU A 141 32.71 -32.96 -5.89
CA LEU A 141 34.00 -32.49 -6.41
C LEU A 141 35.13 -32.71 -5.40
N CYS A 142 34.92 -32.43 -4.11
CA CYS A 142 35.92 -32.72 -3.08
C CYS A 142 36.24 -34.22 -3.00
N LYS A 143 35.24 -35.08 -3.17
CA LYS A 143 35.44 -36.53 -3.20
C LYS A 143 36.23 -37.00 -4.44
N LYS A 144 36.08 -36.31 -5.56
CA LYS A 144 36.69 -36.67 -6.85
C LYS A 144 38.09 -36.10 -7.05
N LEU A 145 38.30 -34.84 -6.69
CA LEU A 145 39.53 -34.07 -6.93
C LEU A 145 40.43 -33.94 -5.69
N GLY A 146 39.95 -34.40 -4.52
CA GLY A 146 40.53 -34.04 -3.22
C GLY A 146 39.94 -32.74 -2.69
N ASP A 147 40.35 -32.31 -1.49
CA ASP A 147 39.76 -31.12 -0.88
C ASP A 147 39.97 -29.87 -1.76
N LEU A 148 38.87 -29.27 -2.20
CA LEU A 148 38.90 -28.09 -3.06
C LEU A 148 39.45 -26.89 -2.29
N PRO A 149 40.32 -26.07 -2.91
CA PRO A 149 40.72 -24.79 -2.33
C PRO A 149 39.50 -23.90 -2.06
N GLN A 150 39.59 -23.06 -1.02
CA GLN A 150 38.48 -22.21 -0.58
C GLN A 150 37.96 -21.30 -1.69
N GLU A 151 38.86 -20.78 -2.54
CA GLU A 151 38.52 -19.96 -3.70
C GLU A 151 37.54 -20.64 -4.66
N TYR A 152 37.71 -21.95 -4.90
CA TYR A 152 36.80 -22.71 -5.77
C TYR A 152 35.44 -22.94 -5.10
N LYS A 153 35.42 -23.18 -3.79
CA LYS A 153 34.17 -23.34 -3.02
C LYS A 153 33.35 -22.05 -3.10
N GLU A 154 33.99 -20.90 -2.94
CA GLU A 154 33.34 -19.58 -3.03
C GLU A 154 32.86 -19.27 -4.44
N ARG A 155 33.67 -19.58 -5.48
CA ARG A 155 33.25 -19.43 -6.88
C ARG A 155 32.03 -20.27 -7.22
N ILE A 156 31.93 -21.51 -6.70
CA ILE A 156 30.76 -22.37 -6.90
C ILE A 156 29.54 -21.78 -6.18
N ILE A 157 29.68 -21.33 -4.92
CA ILE A 157 28.59 -20.70 -4.16
C ILE A 157 28.02 -19.47 -4.87
N GLY A 158 28.86 -18.72 -5.59
CA GLY A 158 28.47 -17.52 -6.32
C GLY A 158 27.91 -17.74 -7.73
N GLN A 159 27.86 -18.99 -8.22
CA GLN A 159 27.32 -19.27 -9.56
C GLN A 159 25.79 -19.15 -9.58
N ASP A 160 25.25 -18.79 -10.75
CA ASP A 160 23.81 -18.86 -10.99
C ASP A 160 23.32 -20.33 -11.09
N LYS A 161 22.02 -20.53 -10.84
CA LYS A 161 21.36 -21.84 -10.89
C LYS A 161 21.64 -22.61 -12.18
N ALA A 162 21.63 -21.93 -13.34
CA ALA A 162 21.87 -22.56 -14.64
C ALA A 162 23.29 -23.14 -14.74
N THR A 163 24.28 -22.42 -14.21
CA THR A 163 25.68 -22.88 -14.20
C THR A 163 25.86 -24.03 -13.21
N LEU A 164 25.20 -23.98 -12.05
CA LEU A 164 25.19 -25.08 -11.10
C LEU A 164 24.56 -26.36 -11.68
N GLU A 165 23.43 -26.24 -12.40
CA GLU A 165 22.78 -27.33 -13.12
C GLU A 165 23.70 -27.96 -14.17
N MET A 166 24.32 -27.14 -15.02
CA MET A 166 25.31 -27.62 -15.99
C MET A 166 26.48 -28.33 -15.30
N LEU A 167 26.99 -27.78 -14.19
CA LEU A 167 28.10 -28.38 -13.45
C LEU A 167 27.68 -29.73 -12.85
N ALA A 168 26.47 -29.84 -12.29
CA ALA A 168 25.92 -31.09 -11.75
C ALA A 168 25.78 -32.17 -12.83
N GLU A 169 25.31 -31.82 -14.04
CA GLU A 169 25.18 -32.75 -15.17
C GLU A 169 26.53 -33.27 -15.65
N ASN A 170 27.55 -32.42 -15.66
CA ASN A 170 28.89 -32.74 -16.18
C ASN A 170 29.88 -33.14 -15.07
N ILE A 171 29.41 -33.36 -13.84
CA ILE A 171 30.29 -33.56 -12.66
C ILE A 171 31.20 -34.79 -12.81
N PHE A 172 30.72 -35.81 -13.52
CA PHE A 172 31.48 -37.03 -13.80
C PHE A 172 32.55 -36.86 -14.87
N ASP A 173 32.52 -35.77 -15.65
CA ASP A 173 33.50 -35.46 -16.69
C ASP A 173 34.62 -34.49 -16.23
N ILE A 174 34.52 -33.94 -15.00
CA ILE A 174 35.52 -33.02 -14.43
C ILE A 174 36.66 -33.80 -13.73
N PHE A 175 37.84 -33.94 -14.34
CA PHE A 175 38.95 -34.73 -13.78
C PHE A 175 40.06 -33.88 -13.14
N SER A 176 40.00 -32.56 -13.29
CA SER A 176 40.97 -31.61 -12.76
C SER A 176 40.35 -30.25 -12.46
N LEU A 177 41.08 -29.39 -11.73
CA LEU A 177 40.67 -27.99 -11.50
C LEU A 177 40.54 -27.19 -12.81
N ASN A 178 41.42 -27.46 -13.79
CA ASN A 178 41.34 -26.84 -15.11
C ASN A 178 40.06 -27.22 -15.87
N ASP A 179 39.52 -28.43 -15.66
CA ASP A 179 38.25 -28.82 -16.25
C ASP A 179 37.10 -28.07 -15.59
N LEU A 180 37.14 -27.94 -14.26
CA LEU A 180 36.16 -27.19 -13.46
C LEU A 180 36.11 -25.71 -13.86
N ASP A 181 37.26 -25.10 -14.14
CA ASP A 181 37.35 -23.71 -14.60
C ASP A 181 36.57 -23.43 -15.89
N ARG A 182 36.37 -24.43 -16.75
CA ARG A 182 35.59 -24.26 -17.98
C ARG A 182 34.10 -24.07 -17.74
N PHE A 183 33.62 -24.49 -16.56
CA PHE A 183 32.21 -24.40 -16.17
C PHE A 183 31.93 -23.18 -15.29
N LEU A 184 32.93 -22.68 -14.56
CA LEU A 184 32.77 -21.54 -13.66
C LEU A 184 32.92 -20.22 -14.42
N LYS A 185 31.94 -19.34 -14.32
CA LYS A 185 32.08 -17.96 -14.80
C LYS A 185 33.04 -17.19 -13.88
N ASN A 186 33.78 -16.25 -14.46
CA ASN A 186 34.67 -15.32 -13.74
C ASN A 186 33.90 -14.40 -12.80
#